data_AF-A0A7C5TMQ9-F1
#
_entry.id   AF-A0A7C5TMQ9-F1
#
_cell.length_a   1.000
_cell.length_b   1.000
_cell.length_c   1.000
_cell.angle_alpha   90.00
_cell.angle_beta   90.00
_cell.angle_gamma   90.00
#
_symmetry.space_group_name_H-M   'P 1'
#
loop_
_entity.id
_entity.type
_entity.pdbx_description
1 polymer ?
#
loop_
_entity_poly.entity_id
_entity_poly.type
_entity_poly.pdbx_seq_one_letter_code
_entity_poly.pdbx_strand_id
1 'polypeptide(L)'
;MATPGARIAPINPWARHRPEDPWRRLARRLRGAAAAAAARPERLWGLAFAAVAAGLAGWGAAWAWRLALALADGAPALVPAGALALALAAGAWAAEVAAGLLAPRLGRHRRRALAVAVAGGAVLLGMGPVALGTLIALSPGLALALGLAGGAALAAAVAWRRAFPPQTPAAAPRRAGRRRTVADPGGGPDPRWLACLQLAGVRPATATALHRAGFRTLEALARADDAALLAVRGVGPATLRRLRAAVSARIALEQAARRTDAA
;
A
#
# COMPACT_ATOMS: atom_id res chain seq x y z
N MET A 1 3.29 -38.40 -57.61
CA MET A 1 3.23 -38.49 -56.14
C MET A 1 2.42 -37.31 -55.64
N ALA A 2 1.16 -37.53 -55.27
CA ALA A 2 0.23 -36.48 -54.85
C ALA A 2 0.29 -36.31 -53.32
N THR A 3 0.45 -35.07 -52.87
CA THR A 3 0.53 -34.68 -51.47
C THR A 3 -0.83 -34.85 -50.78
N PRO A 4 -0.93 -35.43 -49.57
CA PRO A 4 -2.21 -35.62 -48.91
C PRO A 4 -2.78 -34.28 -48.44
N GLY A 5 -4.04 -34.02 -48.79
CA GLY A 5 -4.75 -32.78 -48.50
C GLY A 5 -4.91 -32.51 -47.00
N ALA A 6 -4.53 -31.30 -46.60
CA ALA A 6 -4.75 -30.77 -45.27
C ALA A 6 -6.26 -30.57 -45.02
N ARG A 7 -6.83 -31.33 -44.09
CA ARG A 7 -8.22 -31.14 -43.63
C ARG A 7 -8.29 -29.84 -42.83
N ILE A 8 -8.99 -28.85 -43.37
CA ILE A 8 -9.35 -27.63 -42.66
C ILE A 8 -10.34 -28.03 -41.56
N ALA A 9 -9.92 -27.90 -40.29
CA ALA A 9 -10.78 -28.13 -39.15
C ALA A 9 -11.93 -27.09 -39.16
N PRO A 10 -13.19 -27.49 -38.92
CA PRO A 10 -14.31 -26.58 -38.93
C PRO A 10 -14.15 -25.53 -37.82
N ILE A 11 -14.13 -24.26 -38.22
CA ILE A 11 -14.12 -23.11 -37.32
C ILE A 11 -15.47 -23.13 -36.58
N ASN A 12 -15.46 -23.53 -35.31
CA ASN A 12 -16.67 -23.52 -34.48
C ASN A 12 -17.04 -22.06 -34.14
N PRO A 13 -18.14 -21.51 -34.68
CA PRO A 13 -18.51 -20.10 -34.48
C PRO A 13 -18.94 -19.80 -33.03
N TRP A 14 -19.24 -20.82 -32.22
CA TRP A 14 -19.67 -20.67 -30.83
C TRP A 14 -18.53 -20.55 -29.82
N ALA A 15 -17.27 -20.72 -30.25
CA ALA A 15 -16.11 -20.61 -29.36
C ALA A 15 -15.80 -19.17 -28.90
N ARG A 16 -16.46 -18.13 -29.46
CA ARG A 16 -16.16 -16.72 -29.18
C ARG A 16 -16.82 -16.13 -27.93
N HIS A 17 -17.74 -16.84 -27.28
CA HIS A 17 -18.45 -16.32 -26.11
C HIS A 17 -18.51 -17.31 -24.95
N ARG A 18 -17.36 -17.78 -24.45
CA ARG A 18 -17.33 -18.29 -23.08
C ARG A 18 -17.31 -17.10 -22.11
N PRO A 19 -18.35 -16.90 -21.28
CA PRO A 19 -18.29 -15.90 -20.22
C PRO A 19 -17.07 -16.22 -19.36
N GLU A 20 -16.23 -15.21 -19.13
CA GLU A 20 -15.06 -15.35 -18.28
C GLU A 20 -15.48 -15.88 -16.90
N ASP A 21 -14.89 -17.02 -16.53
CA ASP A 21 -15.05 -17.64 -15.22
C ASP A 21 -14.89 -16.56 -14.12
N PRO A 22 -15.93 -16.37 -13.27
CA PRO A 22 -15.91 -15.36 -12.22
C PRO A 22 -14.70 -15.51 -11.29
N TRP A 23 -14.20 -16.74 -11.11
CA TRP A 23 -13.00 -17.01 -10.31
C TRP A 23 -11.72 -16.49 -10.97
N ARG A 24 -11.59 -16.61 -12.30
CA ARG A 24 -10.45 -16.02 -13.04
C ARG A 24 -10.49 -14.49 -13.02
N ARG A 25 -11.68 -13.90 -13.03
CA ARG A 25 -11.88 -12.46 -12.89
C ARG A 25 -11.48 -11.98 -11.49
N LEU A 26 -11.90 -12.69 -10.45
CA LEU A 26 -11.50 -12.41 -9.06
C LEU A 26 -9.98 -12.58 -8.86
N ALA A 27 -9.39 -13.67 -9.35
CA ALA A 27 -7.95 -13.93 -9.23
C ALA A 27 -7.09 -12.88 -9.94
N ARG A 28 -7.56 -12.29 -11.05
CA ARG A 28 -6.86 -11.15 -11.69
C ARG A 28 -7.02 -9.86 -10.88
N ARG A 29 -8.19 -9.60 -10.29
CA ARG A 29 -8.39 -8.44 -9.40
C ARG A 29 -7.50 -8.52 -8.16
N LEU A 30 -7.40 -9.70 -7.54
CA LEU A 30 -6.53 -9.91 -6.38
C LEU A 30 -5.04 -9.76 -6.73
N ARG A 31 -4.60 -10.29 -7.89
CA ARG A 31 -3.22 -10.09 -8.39
C ARG A 31 -2.91 -8.63 -8.71
N GLY A 32 -3.86 -7.90 -9.31
CA GLY A 32 -3.72 -6.46 -9.57
C GLY A 32 -3.64 -5.64 -8.29
N ALA A 33 -4.44 -5.98 -7.27
CA ALA A 33 -4.39 -5.34 -5.96
C ALA A 33 -3.07 -5.62 -5.24
N ALA A 34 -2.57 -6.86 -5.30
CA ALA A 34 -1.27 -7.24 -4.74
C ALA A 34 -0.10 -6.51 -5.43
N ALA A 35 -0.11 -6.42 -6.76
CA ALA A 35 0.90 -5.68 -7.52
C ALA A 35 0.85 -4.16 -7.27
N ALA A 36 -0.35 -3.59 -7.15
CA ALA A 36 -0.54 -2.18 -6.80
C ALA A 36 -0.11 -1.87 -5.36
N ALA A 37 -0.28 -2.82 -4.44
CA ALA A 37 0.24 -2.72 -3.07
C ALA A 37 1.77 -2.81 -3.04
N ALA A 38 2.37 -3.71 -3.83
CA ALA A 38 3.83 -3.82 -3.99
C ALA A 38 4.51 -2.54 -4.51
N ALA A 39 3.80 -1.75 -5.32
CA ALA A 39 4.31 -0.48 -5.85
C ALA A 39 4.35 0.67 -4.80
N ARG A 40 3.79 0.48 -3.59
CA ARG A 40 3.78 1.48 -2.52
C ARG A 40 4.08 0.82 -1.16
N PRO A 41 5.35 0.71 -0.75
CA PRO A 41 5.74 -0.04 0.45
C PRO A 41 5.06 0.48 1.73
N GLU A 42 4.74 1.77 1.79
CA GLU A 42 3.98 2.41 2.88
C GLU A 42 2.58 1.79 3.09
N ARG A 43 1.93 1.26 2.05
CA ARG A 43 0.59 0.64 2.13
C ARG A 43 0.65 -0.85 2.48
N LEU A 44 1.75 -1.53 2.16
CA LEU A 44 1.95 -2.93 2.54
C LEU A 44 2.01 -3.10 4.06
N TRP A 45 2.64 -2.15 4.76
CA TRP A 45 2.66 -2.15 6.22
C TRP A 45 1.26 -2.00 6.83
N GLY A 46 0.41 -1.15 6.25
CA GLY A 46 -0.97 -0.99 6.70
C GLY A 46 -1.81 -2.26 6.53
N LEU A 47 -1.66 -2.96 5.39
CA LEU A 47 -2.37 -4.21 5.13
C LEU A 47 -1.85 -5.38 5.98
N ALA A 48 -0.53 -5.48 6.17
CA ALA A 48 0.07 -6.45 7.07
C ALA A 48 -0.40 -6.23 8.51
N PHE A 49 -0.46 -4.97 8.98
CA PHE A 49 -0.97 -4.64 10.30
C PHE A 49 -2.45 -4.99 10.46
N ALA A 50 -3.29 -4.66 9.45
CA ALA A 50 -4.71 -5.01 9.47
C ALA A 50 -4.93 -6.53 9.48
N ALA A 51 -4.13 -7.29 8.74
CA ALA A 51 -4.20 -8.75 8.72
C ALA A 51 -3.80 -9.38 10.07
N VAL A 52 -2.73 -8.88 10.70
CA VAL A 52 -2.30 -9.32 12.03
C VAL A 52 -3.35 -8.97 13.09
N ALA A 53 -3.91 -7.76 13.04
CA ALA A 53 -4.97 -7.34 13.96
C ALA A 53 -6.24 -8.20 13.82
N ALA A 54 -6.66 -8.50 12.57
CA ALA A 54 -7.79 -9.38 12.31
C ALA A 54 -7.54 -10.82 12.78
N GLY A 55 -6.31 -11.33 12.59
CA GLY A 55 -5.91 -12.65 13.09
C GLY A 55 -5.95 -12.75 14.61
N LEU A 56 -5.44 -11.73 15.32
CA LEU A 56 -5.47 -11.66 16.78
C LEU A 56 -6.91 -11.54 17.31
N ALA A 57 -7.77 -10.74 16.65
CA ALA A 57 -9.18 -10.64 17.02
C ALA A 57 -9.93 -11.97 16.82
N GLY A 58 -9.69 -12.67 15.70
CA GLY A 58 -10.26 -13.98 15.45
C GLY A 58 -9.78 -15.04 16.45
N TRP A 59 -8.49 -15.01 16.80
CA TRP A 59 -7.92 -15.92 17.79
C TRP A 59 -8.47 -15.67 19.20
N GLY A 60 -8.62 -14.41 19.59
CA GLY A 60 -9.26 -14.01 20.84
C GLY A 60 -10.74 -14.43 20.91
N ALA A 61 -11.49 -14.27 19.83
CA ALA A 61 -12.89 -14.70 19.76
C ALA A 61 -13.04 -16.23 19.87
N ALA A 62 -12.17 -17.00 19.20
CA ALA A 62 -12.16 -18.46 19.30
C ALA A 62 -11.82 -18.95 20.72
N TRP A 63 -10.89 -18.26 21.39
CA TRP A 63 -10.54 -18.54 22.78
C TRP A 63 -11.69 -18.20 23.75
N ALA A 64 -12.32 -17.03 23.59
CA ALA A 64 -13.47 -16.63 24.38
C ALA A 64 -14.62 -17.62 24.24
N TRP A 65 -14.87 -18.11 23.01
CA TRP A 65 -15.87 -19.15 22.75
C TRP A 65 -15.53 -20.47 23.46
N ARG A 66 -14.27 -20.95 23.40
CA ARG A 66 -13.86 -22.16 24.11
C ARG A 66 -13.94 -22.01 25.63
N LEU A 67 -13.63 -20.82 26.15
CA LEU A 67 -13.76 -20.54 27.58
C LEU A 67 -15.24 -20.54 28.02
N ALA A 68 -16.13 -19.96 27.21
CA ALA A 68 -17.56 -19.97 27.45
C ALA A 68 -18.14 -21.40 27.47
N LEU A 69 -17.69 -22.26 26.54
CA LEU A 69 -18.06 -23.68 26.54
C LEU A 69 -17.55 -24.40 27.79
N ALA A 70 -16.29 -24.20 28.18
CA ALA A 70 -15.71 -24.81 29.37
C ALA A 70 -16.43 -24.39 30.67
N LEU A 71 -16.91 -23.14 30.74
CA LEU A 71 -17.72 -22.65 31.86
C LEU A 71 -19.14 -23.23 31.86
N ALA A 72 -19.73 -23.43 30.68
CA ALA A 72 -21.05 -24.07 30.55
C ALA A 72 -21.03 -25.54 31.02
N ASP A 73 -19.90 -26.23 30.82
CA ASP A 73 -19.72 -27.63 31.21
C ASP A 73 -19.32 -27.82 32.70
N GLY A 74 -19.31 -26.74 33.51
CA GLY A 74 -19.05 -26.83 34.95
C GLY A 74 -17.60 -27.17 35.31
N ALA A 75 -16.63 -26.91 34.43
CA ALA A 75 -15.24 -27.21 34.69
C ALA A 75 -14.70 -26.40 35.90
N PRO A 76 -14.03 -27.05 36.88
CA PRO A 76 -13.53 -26.37 38.06
C PRO A 76 -12.46 -25.34 37.70
N ALA A 77 -12.50 -24.20 38.40
CA ALA A 77 -11.77 -22.95 38.17
C ALA A 77 -10.23 -23.01 38.37
N LEU A 78 -9.57 -24.09 37.92
CA LEU A 78 -8.10 -24.23 37.93
C LEU A 78 -7.42 -23.83 36.60
N VAL A 79 -8.19 -23.35 35.63
CA VAL A 79 -7.71 -22.82 34.35
C VAL A 79 -7.19 -21.35 34.37
N PRO A 80 -7.40 -20.48 35.39
CA PRO A 80 -7.18 -19.05 35.19
C PRO A 80 -5.71 -18.64 35.17
N ALA A 81 -4.80 -19.36 35.83
CA ALA A 81 -3.39 -18.97 35.89
C ALA A 81 -2.68 -19.09 34.53
N GLY A 82 -2.92 -20.19 33.80
CA GLY A 82 -2.34 -20.41 32.48
C GLY A 82 -2.90 -19.47 31.42
N ALA A 83 -4.22 -19.21 31.46
CA ALA A 83 -4.87 -18.27 30.56
C ALA A 83 -4.42 -16.82 30.81
N LEU A 84 -4.27 -16.42 32.08
CA LEU A 84 -3.74 -15.11 32.45
C LEU A 84 -2.27 -14.96 32.01
N ALA A 85 -1.44 -15.98 32.23
CA ALA A 85 -0.04 -15.97 31.81
C ALA A 85 0.10 -15.87 30.28
N LEU A 86 -0.73 -16.59 29.51
CA LEU A 86 -0.76 -16.51 28.05
C LEU A 86 -1.25 -15.14 27.56
N ALA A 87 -2.27 -14.56 28.19
CA ALA A 87 -2.77 -13.23 27.84
C ALA A 87 -1.72 -12.14 28.11
N LEU A 88 -1.01 -12.23 29.25
CA LEU A 88 0.08 -11.31 29.58
C LEU A 88 1.27 -11.47 28.63
N ALA A 89 1.66 -12.70 28.29
CA ALA A 89 2.72 -12.98 27.32
C ALA A 89 2.38 -12.45 25.93
N ALA A 90 1.12 -12.63 25.47
CA ALA A 90 0.65 -12.10 24.20
C ALA A 90 0.63 -10.56 24.19
N GLY A 91 0.20 -9.93 25.29
CA GLY A 91 0.23 -8.47 25.44
C GLY A 91 1.65 -7.90 25.43
N ALA A 92 2.59 -8.55 26.12
CA ALA A 92 3.99 -8.15 26.14
C ALA A 92 4.63 -8.26 24.74
N TRP A 93 4.38 -9.35 24.02
CA TRP A 93 4.87 -9.55 22.66
C TRP A 93 4.29 -8.51 21.69
N ALA A 94 2.99 -8.23 21.76
CA ALA A 94 2.36 -7.22 20.93
C ALA A 94 2.93 -5.80 21.18
N ALA A 95 3.22 -5.47 22.44
CA ALA A 95 3.84 -4.20 22.81
C ALA A 95 5.27 -4.07 22.26
N GLU A 96 6.04 -5.16 22.29
CA GLU A 96 7.40 -5.21 21.75
C GLU A 96 7.43 -5.05 20.22
N VAL A 97 6.53 -5.75 19.52
CA VAL A 97 6.36 -5.61 18.05
C VAL A 97 5.94 -4.18 17.68
N ALA A 98 4.97 -3.59 18.40
CA ALA A 98 4.55 -2.21 18.17
C ALA A 98 5.69 -1.21 18.41
N ALA A 99 6.50 -1.43 19.45
CA ALA A 99 7.67 -0.59 19.74
C ALA A 99 8.75 -0.71 18.66
N GLY A 100 8.98 -1.90 18.12
CA GLY A 100 9.91 -2.15 17.01
C GLY A 100 9.49 -1.47 15.70
N LEU A 101 8.19 -1.52 15.38
CA LEU A 101 7.65 -0.88 14.17
C LEU A 101 7.63 0.65 14.24
N LEU A 102 7.48 1.22 15.44
CA LEU A 102 7.46 2.68 15.67
C LEU A 102 8.83 3.25 16.03
N ALA A 103 9.85 2.40 16.20
CA ALA A 103 11.23 2.74 16.56
C ALA A 103 11.91 3.80 15.66
N PRO A 104 11.72 3.83 14.32
CA PRO A 104 12.44 4.80 13.49
C PRO A 104 11.96 6.25 13.64
N ARG A 105 10.79 6.48 14.28
CA ARG A 105 10.16 7.82 14.36
C ARG A 105 10.05 8.39 15.78
N LEU A 106 10.38 7.61 16.82
CA LEU A 106 10.23 8.03 18.22
C LEU A 106 11.58 7.99 18.98
N GLY A 107 11.86 9.02 19.79
CA GLY A 107 13.00 9.02 20.72
C GLY A 107 12.86 7.97 21.84
N ARG A 108 13.97 7.51 22.43
CA ARG A 108 14.00 6.36 23.39
C ARG A 108 12.97 6.47 24.53
N HIS A 109 12.78 7.64 25.13
CA HIS A 109 11.82 7.84 26.22
C HIS A 109 10.36 7.70 25.77
N ARG A 110 10.04 8.13 24.53
CA ARG A 110 8.69 8.01 23.96
C ARG A 110 8.35 6.57 23.58
N ARG A 111 9.35 5.75 23.25
CA ARG A 111 9.17 4.31 22.98
C ARG A 111 8.72 3.55 24.23
N ARG A 112 9.34 3.83 25.38
CA ARG A 112 9.00 3.18 26.66
C ARG A 112 7.59 3.56 27.13
N ALA A 113 7.22 4.83 27.02
CA ALA A 113 5.89 5.29 27.40
C ALA A 113 4.77 4.68 26.54
N LEU A 114 5.00 4.57 25.22
CA LEU A 114 4.02 3.97 24.31
C LEU A 114 3.85 2.46 24.55
N ALA A 115 4.95 1.73 24.76
CA ALA A 115 4.91 0.29 25.04
C ALA A 115 4.10 -0.02 26.32
N VAL A 116 4.31 0.76 27.38
CA VAL A 116 3.57 0.61 28.65
C VAL A 116 2.08 0.94 28.48
N ALA A 117 1.74 2.00 27.73
CA ALA A 117 0.36 2.38 27.48
C ALA A 117 -0.41 1.34 26.64
N VAL A 118 0.23 0.77 25.62
CA VAL A 118 -0.37 -0.27 24.76
C VAL A 118 -0.56 -1.58 25.53
N ALA A 119 0.43 -1.99 26.33
CA ALA A 119 0.32 -3.18 27.17
C ALA A 119 -0.81 -3.06 28.20
N GLY A 120 -0.91 -1.91 28.88
CA GLY A 120 -1.98 -1.68 29.87
C GLY A 120 -3.38 -1.61 29.25
N GLY A 121 -3.52 -0.95 28.09
CA GLY A 121 -4.81 -0.82 27.41
C GLY A 121 -5.33 -2.14 26.83
N ALA A 122 -4.46 -3.00 26.30
CA ALA A 122 -4.83 -4.29 25.74
C ALA A 122 -5.38 -5.25 26.82
N VAL A 123 -4.81 -5.23 28.02
CA VAL A 123 -5.28 -6.05 29.15
C VAL A 123 -6.67 -5.62 29.61
N LEU A 124 -6.95 -4.32 29.66
CA LEU A 124 -8.26 -3.77 30.04
C LEU A 124 -9.35 -4.04 28.99
N LEU A 125 -9.04 -3.90 27.70
CA LEU A 125 -10.00 -4.13 26.62
C LEU A 125 -10.31 -5.62 26.39
N GLY A 126 -9.41 -6.52 26.79
CA GLY A 126 -9.62 -7.97 26.75
C GLY A 126 -10.43 -8.52 27.91
N MET A 127 -10.56 -7.79 29.02
CA MET A 127 -11.40 -8.20 30.14
C MET A 127 -12.86 -7.84 29.88
N GLY A 128 -13.67 -8.86 29.60
CA GLY A 128 -15.13 -8.72 29.54
C GLY A 128 -15.71 -8.17 30.87
N PRO A 129 -16.94 -7.63 30.86
CA PRO A 129 -17.52 -6.92 32.00
C PRO A 129 -17.60 -7.77 33.28
N VAL A 130 -17.73 -9.09 33.15
CA VAL A 130 -17.74 -10.03 34.27
C VAL A 130 -16.37 -10.11 34.95
N ALA A 131 -15.29 -10.21 34.17
CA ALA A 131 -13.92 -10.27 34.68
C ALA A 131 -13.50 -8.95 35.35
N LEU A 132 -13.97 -7.82 34.79
CA LEU A 132 -13.78 -6.51 35.39
C LEU A 132 -14.48 -6.42 36.76
N GLY A 133 -15.72 -6.93 36.85
CA GLY A 133 -16.46 -6.99 38.11
C GLY A 133 -15.78 -7.85 39.16
N THR A 134 -15.20 -9.00 38.78
CA THR A 134 -14.47 -9.87 39.72
C THR A 134 -13.17 -9.23 40.20
N LEU A 135 -12.45 -8.53 39.30
CA LEU A 135 -11.22 -7.81 39.65
C LEU A 135 -11.50 -6.67 40.65
N ILE A 136 -12.60 -5.93 40.45
CA ILE A 136 -13.02 -4.85 41.36
C ILE A 136 -13.38 -5.42 42.74
N ALA A 137 -14.09 -6.55 42.78
CA ALA A 137 -14.48 -7.19 44.04
C ALA A 137 -13.28 -7.75 44.82
N LEU A 138 -12.28 -8.31 44.13
CA LEU A 138 -11.11 -8.93 44.75
C LEU A 138 -10.01 -7.92 45.11
N SER A 139 -9.86 -6.84 44.34
CA SER A 139 -8.81 -5.84 44.58
C SER A 139 -9.22 -4.45 44.08
N PRO A 140 -9.99 -3.69 44.88
CA PRO A 140 -10.41 -2.34 44.50
C PRO A 140 -9.21 -1.40 44.27
N GLY A 141 -8.10 -1.60 44.99
CA GLY A 141 -6.87 -0.84 44.79
C GLY A 141 -6.23 -1.06 43.42
N LEU A 142 -6.24 -2.30 42.92
CA LEU A 142 -5.69 -2.63 41.60
C LEU A 142 -6.59 -2.11 40.47
N ALA A 143 -7.92 -2.18 40.65
CA ALA A 143 -8.87 -1.57 39.74
C ALA A 143 -8.70 -0.04 39.65
N LEU A 144 -8.49 0.64 40.79
CA LEU A 144 -8.22 2.07 40.83
C LEU A 144 -6.89 2.43 40.13
N ALA A 145 -5.83 1.66 40.37
CA ALA A 145 -4.53 1.87 39.74
C ALA A 145 -4.58 1.71 38.21
N LEU A 146 -5.30 0.68 37.72
CA LEU A 146 -5.52 0.48 36.29
C LEU A 146 -6.39 1.59 35.66
N GLY A 147 -7.42 2.04 36.37
CA GLY A 147 -8.25 3.17 35.95
C GLY A 147 -7.45 4.47 35.81
N LEU A 148 -6.59 4.77 36.79
CA LEU A 148 -5.72 5.94 36.76
C LEU A 148 -4.67 5.84 35.64
N ALA A 149 -4.06 4.66 35.44
CA ALA A 149 -3.11 4.44 34.36
C ALA A 149 -3.76 4.58 32.97
N GLY A 150 -4.97 4.02 32.79
CA GLY A 150 -5.76 4.18 31.57
C GLY A 150 -6.15 5.63 31.30
N GLY A 151 -6.60 6.34 32.34
CA GLY A 151 -6.91 7.77 32.27
C GLY A 151 -5.71 8.63 31.87
N ALA A 152 -4.54 8.38 32.47
CA ALA A 152 -3.30 9.07 32.13
C ALA A 152 -2.85 8.80 30.68
N ALA A 153 -2.97 7.56 30.21
CA ALA A 153 -2.66 7.19 28.82
C ALA A 153 -3.59 7.87 27.82
N LEU A 154 -4.90 7.93 28.11
CA LEU A 154 -5.87 8.64 27.27
C LEU A 154 -5.58 10.14 27.23
N ALA A 155 -5.32 10.76 28.38
CA ALA A 155 -4.97 12.18 28.48
C ALA A 155 -3.70 12.50 27.66
N ALA A 156 -2.68 11.65 27.74
CA ALA A 156 -1.45 11.79 26.95
C ALA A 156 -1.71 11.64 25.44
N ALA A 157 -2.56 10.70 25.03
CA ALA A 157 -2.94 10.51 23.63
C ALA A 157 -3.72 11.71 23.08
N VAL A 158 -4.63 12.29 23.86
CA VAL A 158 -5.38 13.51 23.50
C VAL A 158 -4.44 14.71 23.39
N ALA A 159 -3.54 14.90 24.36
CA ALA A 159 -2.55 15.96 24.33
C ALA A 159 -1.61 15.83 23.12
N TRP A 160 -1.16 14.61 22.80
CA TRP A 160 -0.33 14.33 21.63
C TRP A 160 -1.08 14.65 20.33
N ARG A 161 -2.35 14.24 20.19
CA ARG A 161 -3.17 14.55 19.00
C ARG A 161 -3.40 16.06 18.82
N ARG A 162 -3.45 16.83 19.91
CA ARG A 162 -3.52 18.31 19.84
C ARG A 162 -2.18 18.94 19.45
N ALA A 163 -1.07 18.44 19.97
CA ALA A 163 0.28 18.94 19.64
C ALA A 163 0.71 18.56 18.22
N PHE A 164 0.22 17.43 17.72
CA PHE A 164 0.47 16.92 16.38
C PHE A 164 -0.87 16.65 15.71
N PRO A 165 -1.60 17.69 15.28
CA PRO A 165 -2.82 17.50 14.52
C PRO A 165 -2.48 16.59 13.33
N PRO A 166 -3.29 15.55 13.05
CA PRO A 166 -3.08 14.73 11.87
C PRO A 166 -2.96 15.70 10.70
N GLN A 167 -1.88 15.58 9.94
CA GLN A 167 -1.74 16.33 8.70
C GLN A 167 -2.87 15.85 7.81
N THR A 168 -4.02 16.53 7.87
CA THR A 168 -5.04 16.46 6.83
C THR A 168 -4.24 16.72 5.57
N PRO A 169 -4.11 15.75 4.65
CA PRO A 169 -3.31 15.93 3.45
C PRO A 169 -3.82 17.23 2.86
N ALA A 170 -2.97 18.27 2.91
CA ALA A 170 -3.38 19.65 2.76
C ALA A 170 -4.32 19.67 1.56
N ALA A 171 -5.61 19.93 1.80
CA ALA A 171 -6.62 19.88 0.76
C ALA A 171 -6.04 20.75 -0.34
N ALA A 172 -5.59 20.09 -1.42
CA ALA A 172 -4.70 20.71 -2.40
C ALA A 172 -5.35 22.03 -2.73
N PRO A 173 -4.65 23.18 -2.50
CA PRO A 173 -5.28 24.48 -2.41
C PRO A 173 -6.28 24.56 -3.54
N ARG A 174 -7.58 24.57 -3.21
CA ARG A 174 -8.64 24.78 -4.17
C ARG A 174 -8.28 26.12 -4.77
N ARG A 175 -7.63 26.07 -5.93
CA ARG A 175 -7.15 27.23 -6.68
C ARG A 175 -8.41 28.02 -6.99
N ALA A 176 -8.73 28.97 -6.11
CA ALA A 176 -9.70 30.00 -6.35
C ALA A 176 -9.33 30.61 -7.70
N GLY A 177 -10.24 30.43 -8.66
CA GLY A 177 -10.20 30.98 -10.01
C GLY A 177 -8.81 31.35 -10.52
N ARG A 178 -7.99 30.36 -10.88
CA ARG A 178 -6.97 30.66 -11.90
C ARG A 178 -7.77 31.01 -13.13
N ARG A 179 -7.93 32.33 -13.37
CA ARG A 179 -8.39 32.88 -14.65
C ARG A 179 -7.75 31.98 -15.70
N ARG A 180 -8.59 31.29 -16.49
CA ARG A 180 -8.15 30.58 -17.68
C ARG A 180 -7.44 31.64 -18.51
N THR A 181 -6.13 31.76 -18.33
CA THR A 181 -5.26 32.32 -19.33
C THR A 181 -5.60 31.52 -20.58
N VAL A 182 -6.05 32.26 -21.58
CA VAL A 182 -6.20 31.88 -23.00
C VAL A 182 -5.54 30.53 -23.24
N ALA A 183 -6.34 29.55 -23.65
CA ALA A 183 -5.95 28.19 -23.98
C ALA A 183 -4.49 28.17 -24.45
N ASP A 184 -3.60 27.60 -23.63
CA ASP A 184 -2.28 27.21 -24.11
C ASP A 184 -2.56 26.24 -25.26
N PRO A 185 -2.31 26.62 -26.53
CA PRO A 185 -2.55 25.70 -27.65
C PRO A 185 -1.59 24.51 -27.58
N GLY A 186 -0.59 24.56 -26.69
CA GLY A 186 0.24 23.43 -26.31
C GLY A 186 -0.49 22.50 -25.35
N GLY A 187 -1.42 21.70 -25.88
CA GLY A 187 -1.88 20.49 -25.19
C GLY A 187 -0.69 19.77 -24.54
N GLY A 188 -0.87 19.33 -23.29
CA GLY A 188 0.18 18.66 -22.55
C GLY A 188 0.80 17.50 -23.36
N PRO A 189 2.03 17.07 -23.00
CA PRO A 189 2.73 16.03 -23.74
C PRO A 189 1.85 14.80 -23.98
N ASP A 190 1.85 14.31 -25.23
CA ASP A 190 1.11 13.12 -25.63
C ASP A 190 1.41 11.96 -24.63
N PRO A 191 0.38 11.32 -24.04
CA PRO A 191 0.57 10.17 -23.15
C PRO A 191 1.44 9.07 -23.73
N ARG A 192 1.38 8.83 -25.04
CA ARG A 192 2.19 7.80 -25.73
C ARG A 192 3.66 8.18 -25.75
N TRP A 193 3.94 9.46 -25.99
CA TRP A 193 5.28 10.02 -25.95
C TRP A 193 5.89 9.93 -24.54
N LEU A 194 5.10 10.30 -23.50
CA LEU A 194 5.52 10.15 -22.11
C LEU A 194 5.84 8.70 -21.74
N ALA A 195 5.00 7.75 -22.18
CA ALA A 195 5.21 6.33 -21.89
C ALA A 195 6.52 5.82 -22.52
N CYS A 196 6.85 6.22 -23.74
CA CYS A 196 8.12 5.84 -24.38
C CYS A 196 9.32 6.36 -23.58
N LEU A 197 9.28 7.62 -23.13
CA LEU A 197 10.37 8.19 -22.33
C LEU A 197 10.52 7.51 -20.97
N GLN A 198 9.42 7.11 -20.34
CA GLN A 198 9.48 6.37 -19.08
C GLN A 198 10.12 4.99 -19.24
N LEU A 199 9.86 4.27 -20.35
CA LEU A 199 10.53 3.01 -20.67
C LEU A 199 12.04 3.20 -20.87
N ALA A 200 12.47 4.36 -21.37
CA ALA A 200 13.88 4.75 -21.46
C ALA A 200 14.53 5.13 -20.11
N GLY A 201 13.77 5.04 -19.00
CA GLY A 201 14.22 5.44 -17.67
C GLY A 201 14.24 6.96 -17.45
N VAL A 202 13.57 7.74 -18.31
CA VAL A 202 13.48 9.20 -18.17
C VAL A 202 12.39 9.54 -17.16
N ARG A 203 12.73 10.38 -16.18
CA ARG A 203 11.77 10.83 -15.16
C ARG A 203 10.70 11.74 -15.78
N PRO A 204 9.46 11.76 -15.26
CA PRO A 204 8.37 12.61 -15.77
C PRO A 204 8.72 14.10 -15.84
N ALA A 205 9.53 14.59 -14.89
CA ALA A 205 10.01 15.98 -14.88
C ALA A 205 10.94 16.28 -16.06
N THR A 206 11.88 15.38 -16.37
CA THR A 206 12.78 15.50 -17.53
C THR A 206 12.01 15.39 -18.84
N ALA A 207 11.04 14.48 -18.94
CA ALA A 207 10.15 14.42 -20.09
C ALA A 207 9.39 15.74 -20.28
N THR A 208 8.84 16.32 -19.21
CA THR A 208 8.17 17.63 -19.31
C THR A 208 9.13 18.73 -19.76
N ALA A 209 10.40 18.69 -19.33
CA ALA A 209 11.42 19.64 -19.76
C ALA A 209 11.75 19.49 -21.26
N LEU A 210 11.89 18.26 -21.75
CA LEU A 210 12.09 17.98 -23.19
C LEU A 210 10.92 18.49 -24.03
N HIS A 211 9.69 18.27 -23.58
CA HIS A 211 8.50 18.76 -24.28
C HIS A 211 8.46 20.29 -24.35
N ARG A 212 8.80 20.96 -23.24
CA ARG A 212 8.89 22.43 -23.18
C ARG A 212 10.03 23.00 -24.03
N ALA A 213 11.11 22.24 -24.20
CA ALA A 213 12.21 22.59 -25.10
C ALA A 213 11.87 22.38 -26.60
N GLY A 214 10.65 21.94 -26.92
CA GLY A 214 10.17 21.79 -28.30
C GLY A 214 10.30 20.37 -28.87
N PHE A 215 10.88 19.42 -28.12
CA PHE A 215 11.03 18.04 -28.55
C PHE A 215 9.73 17.25 -28.32
N ARG A 216 8.72 17.49 -29.15
CA ARG A 216 7.36 16.92 -28.97
C ARG A 216 7.16 15.54 -29.59
N THR A 217 8.08 15.08 -30.45
CA THR A 217 7.98 13.78 -31.13
C THR A 217 9.26 12.96 -30.98
N LEU A 218 9.18 11.65 -31.24
CA LEU A 218 10.34 10.76 -31.19
C LEU A 218 11.33 11.07 -32.33
N GLU A 219 10.82 11.49 -33.48
CA GLU A 219 11.62 11.90 -34.64
C GLU A 219 12.38 13.20 -34.35
N ALA A 220 11.74 14.16 -33.67
CA ALA A 220 12.40 15.39 -33.24
C ALA A 220 13.54 15.07 -32.25
N LEU A 221 13.32 14.15 -31.31
CA LEU A 221 14.36 13.65 -30.40
C LEU A 221 15.49 12.93 -31.14
N ALA A 222 15.18 12.14 -32.16
CA ALA A 222 16.16 11.41 -32.95
C ALA A 222 17.04 12.34 -33.81
N ARG A 223 16.47 13.43 -34.32
CA ARG A 223 17.17 14.41 -35.17
C ARG A 223 17.87 15.53 -34.42
N ALA A 224 17.49 15.78 -33.17
CA ALA A 224 18.10 16.81 -32.34
C ALA A 224 19.60 16.56 -32.17
N ASP A 225 20.40 17.63 -32.01
CA ASP A 225 21.82 17.50 -31.70
C ASP A 225 22.04 17.14 -30.22
N ASP A 226 23.12 16.41 -29.93
CA ASP A 226 23.47 16.02 -28.56
C ASP A 226 23.66 17.24 -27.64
N ALA A 227 24.23 18.34 -28.16
CA ALA A 227 24.39 19.59 -27.41
C ALA A 227 23.04 20.20 -27.02
N ALA A 228 22.05 20.19 -27.92
CA ALA A 228 20.72 20.71 -27.66
C ALA A 228 19.98 19.87 -26.60
N LEU A 229 20.15 18.54 -26.65
CA LEU A 229 19.56 17.64 -25.66
C LEU A 229 20.24 17.78 -24.28
N LEU A 230 21.56 17.96 -24.23
CA LEU A 230 22.30 18.18 -22.97
C LEU A 230 22.00 19.53 -22.31
N ALA A 231 21.58 20.53 -23.10
CA ALA A 231 21.12 21.81 -22.55
C ALA A 231 19.81 21.69 -21.76
N VAL A 232 19.05 20.60 -21.94
CA VAL A 232 17.77 20.38 -21.23
C VAL A 232 18.03 19.92 -19.79
N ARG A 233 17.48 20.67 -18.83
CA ARG A 233 17.62 20.37 -17.39
C ARG A 233 17.21 18.92 -17.08
N GLY A 234 18.14 18.17 -16.50
CA GLY A 234 17.93 16.78 -16.11
C GLY A 234 18.30 15.74 -17.18
N VAL A 235 18.82 16.18 -18.32
CA VAL A 235 19.43 15.31 -19.34
C VAL A 235 20.94 15.39 -19.19
N GLY A 236 21.53 14.42 -18.46
CA GLY A 236 22.98 14.24 -18.43
C GLY A 236 23.46 13.27 -19.52
N PRO A 237 24.78 13.12 -19.74
CA PRO A 237 25.35 12.21 -20.75
C PRO A 237 24.85 10.77 -20.64
N ALA A 238 24.69 10.26 -19.40
CA ALA A 238 24.16 8.92 -19.17
C ALA A 238 22.69 8.78 -19.56
N THR A 239 21.88 9.81 -19.31
CA THR A 239 20.46 9.85 -19.71
C THR A 239 20.34 9.98 -21.23
N LEU A 240 21.19 10.81 -21.85
CA LEU A 240 21.25 10.99 -23.29
C LEU A 240 21.52 9.66 -24.02
N ARG A 241 22.51 8.89 -23.58
CA ARG A 241 22.81 7.57 -24.18
C ARG A 241 21.62 6.61 -24.13
N ARG A 242 20.92 6.54 -22.99
CA ARG A 242 19.72 5.70 -22.83
C ARG A 242 18.57 6.19 -23.71
N LEU A 243 18.38 7.51 -23.75
CA LEU A 243 17.37 8.16 -24.58
C LEU A 243 17.59 7.84 -26.06
N ARG A 244 18.82 7.98 -26.57
CA ARG A 244 19.18 7.65 -27.96
C ARG A 244 18.89 6.20 -28.31
N ALA A 245 19.33 5.27 -27.47
CA ALA A 245 19.11 3.84 -27.67
C ALA A 245 17.62 3.47 -27.66
N ALA A 246 16.84 4.04 -26.74
CA ALA A 246 15.41 3.76 -26.66
C ALA A 246 14.63 4.35 -27.84
N VAL A 247 14.96 5.58 -28.26
CA VAL A 247 14.31 6.25 -29.38
C VAL A 247 14.61 5.53 -30.70
N SER A 248 15.87 5.14 -30.95
CA SER A 248 16.24 4.42 -32.17
C SER A 248 15.57 3.05 -32.26
N ALA A 249 15.55 2.29 -31.15
CA ALA A 249 14.85 1.01 -31.08
C ALA A 249 13.36 1.14 -31.37
N ARG A 250 12.72 2.20 -30.87
CA ARG A 250 11.29 2.44 -31.09
C ARG A 250 10.97 2.80 -32.53
N ILE A 251 11.76 3.68 -33.15
CA ILE A 251 11.60 4.06 -34.55
C ILE A 251 11.78 2.83 -35.46
N ALA A 252 12.77 1.98 -35.18
CA ALA A 252 12.99 0.75 -35.93
C ALA A 252 11.79 -0.21 -35.85
N LEU A 253 11.19 -0.36 -34.66
CA LEU A 253 9.98 -1.17 -34.46
C LEU A 253 8.79 -0.62 -35.26
N GLU A 254 8.58 0.70 -35.25
CA GLU A 254 7.48 1.34 -35.98
C GLU A 254 7.66 1.25 -37.49
N GLN A 255 8.90 1.33 -37.98
CA GLN A 255 9.20 1.11 -39.40
C GLN A 255 8.99 -0.36 -39.81
N ALA A 256 9.36 -1.32 -38.96
CA ALA A 256 9.11 -2.73 -39.21
C ALA A 256 7.61 -3.04 -39.30
N ALA A 257 6.81 -2.50 -38.36
CA ALA A 257 5.35 -2.66 -38.37
C ALA A 257 4.72 -2.11 -39.66
N ARG A 258 5.13 -0.89 -40.09
CA ARG A 258 4.63 -0.30 -41.34
C ARG A 258 5.00 -1.10 -42.59
N ARG A 259 6.15 -1.78 -42.59
CA ARG A 259 6.54 -2.65 -43.71
C ARG A 259 5.69 -3.91 -43.77
N THR A 260 5.32 -4.47 -42.61
CA THR A 260 4.43 -5.63 -42.54
C THR A 260 3.01 -5.28 -43.00
N ASP A 261 2.52 -4.09 -42.68
CA ASP A 261 1.18 -3.65 -43.11
C ASP A 261 1.10 -3.32 -44.62
N ALA A 262 2.26 -3.11 -45.28
CA ALA A 262 2.34 -2.77 -46.70
C ALA A 262 2.56 -3.98 -47.62
N ALA A 263 2.80 -5.17 -47.05
CA ALA A 263 3.07 -6.42 -47.77
C ALA A 263 1.83 -7.33 -47.80
#